data_AF-A0A1B9J095-F1
#
_entry.id   AF-A0A1B9J095-F1
#
_cell.length_a   1.000
_cell.length_b   1.000
_cell.length_c   1.000
_cell.angle_alpha   90.00
_cell.angle_beta   90.00
_cell.angle_gamma   90.00
#
_symmetry.space_group_name_H-M   'P 1'
#
loop_
_entity.id
_entity.type
_entity.pdbx_description
1 polymer ?
#
loop_
_entity_poly.entity_id
_entity_poly.type
_entity_poly.pdbx_seq_one_letter_code
_entity_poly.pdbx_strand_id
1 'polypeptide(L)'
;MSYQPIPQSDDDRLNTSSSFPPSHAQHETDPSHRPLRRSVQEEFNRPPPSWWKRLLLIVVLIFMAWFSVWLGRKGMQEQKPTVIYASRYSEEHKYRPAASPVITEYLPGNRIRIRGASIGGVGIADEDIPLTPKQIEARDKKRREEAKNKAREKMGLRVKKRKSLKEKKEEEMVKVRELERRIKGEV
;
A
#
# COMPACT_ATOMS: atom_id res chain seq x y z
N MET A 1 -7.93 53.42 11.99
CA MET A 1 -8.98 52.49 11.49
C MET A 1 -10.32 53.05 11.95
N SER A 2 -11.04 53.71 11.04
CA SER A 2 -12.32 54.36 11.29
C SER A 2 -13.45 53.40 10.96
N TYR A 3 -14.32 53.11 11.93
CA TYR A 3 -15.51 52.31 11.73
C TYR A 3 -16.56 53.10 10.95
N GLN A 4 -17.19 52.44 9.98
CA GLN A 4 -18.29 52.96 9.20
C GLN A 4 -19.61 52.51 9.86
N PRO A 5 -20.47 53.43 10.35
CA PRO A 5 -21.74 53.05 10.97
C PRO A 5 -22.76 52.57 9.92
N ILE A 6 -23.56 51.59 10.34
CA ILE A 6 -24.64 50.97 9.55
C ILE A 6 -25.80 51.98 9.41
N PRO A 7 -26.43 52.11 8.23
CA PRO A 7 -27.58 52.99 8.06
C PRO A 7 -28.78 52.47 8.88
N GLN A 8 -29.28 53.31 9.79
CA GLN A 8 -30.59 53.12 10.41
C GLN A 8 -31.64 53.63 9.41
N SER A 9 -32.53 52.75 8.99
CA SER A 9 -33.73 53.12 8.24
C SER A 9 -34.77 53.67 9.22
N ASP A 10 -34.94 54.98 9.22
CA ASP A 10 -36.07 55.65 9.85
C ASP A 10 -37.33 55.39 9.01
N ASP A 11 -38.17 54.44 9.44
CA ASP A 11 -39.52 54.25 8.93
C ASP A 11 -40.46 55.31 9.55
N ASP A 12 -40.28 56.55 9.12
CA ASP A 12 -41.26 57.61 9.31
C ASP A 12 -41.88 57.95 7.96
N ARG A 13 -43.01 57.31 7.62
CA ARG A 13 -44.01 57.91 6.73
C ARG A 13 -45.33 57.14 6.62
N LEU A 14 -46.38 57.95 6.81
CA LEU A 14 -47.70 57.90 6.17
C LEU A 14 -48.81 57.16 6.90
N ASN A 15 -49.29 57.87 7.93
CA ASN A 15 -50.71 58.03 8.25
C ASN A 15 -51.56 58.12 6.97
N THR A 16 -52.13 57.00 6.54
CA THR A 16 -53.10 56.93 5.44
C THR A 16 -54.37 56.33 5.99
N SER A 17 -55.34 57.19 6.28
CA SER A 17 -56.71 56.83 6.61
C SER A 17 -57.35 56.17 5.39
N SER A 18 -57.33 54.84 5.33
CA SER A 18 -58.18 54.06 4.42
C SER A 18 -59.14 53.22 5.27
N SER A 19 -60.39 53.66 5.22
CA SER A 19 -61.56 52.94 5.72
C SER A 19 -61.71 51.62 4.95
N PHE A 20 -61.22 50.53 5.52
CA PHE A 20 -61.54 49.15 5.14
C PHE A 20 -62.22 48.43 6.31
N PRO A 21 -63.23 47.59 6.06
CA PRO A 21 -64.01 46.94 7.12
C PRO A 21 -63.14 45.95 7.93
N PRO A 22 -63.27 45.90 9.27
CA PRO A 22 -62.47 45.04 10.11
C PRO A 22 -63.16 43.68 10.26
N SER A 23 -62.77 42.67 9.50
CA SER A 23 -63.28 41.31 9.75
C SER A 23 -62.26 40.17 9.68
N HIS A 24 -60.96 40.45 9.52
CA HIS A 24 -59.94 39.38 9.53
C HIS A 24 -58.73 39.60 10.46
N ALA A 25 -58.62 40.74 11.16
CA ALA A 25 -57.42 41.06 11.94
C ALA A 25 -57.38 40.48 13.36
N GLN A 26 -58.46 39.86 13.86
CA GLN A 26 -58.48 39.35 15.25
C GLN A 26 -57.89 37.95 15.41
N HIS A 27 -57.55 37.24 14.32
CA HIS A 27 -57.03 35.88 14.42
C HIS A 27 -55.50 35.78 14.47
N GLU A 28 -54.78 36.89 14.31
CA GLU A 28 -53.30 36.91 14.32
C GLU A 28 -52.66 37.03 15.71
N THR A 29 -53.44 37.40 16.74
CA THR A 29 -52.94 37.56 18.11
C THR A 29 -53.08 36.31 18.97
N ASP A 30 -53.69 35.24 18.45
CA ASP A 30 -53.75 33.97 19.15
C ASP A 30 -52.41 33.20 18.99
N PRO A 31 -51.61 33.05 20.05
CA PRO A 31 -50.31 32.36 19.99
C PRO A 31 -50.44 30.88 19.57
N SER A 32 -51.66 30.33 19.58
CA SER A 32 -51.94 28.94 19.21
C SER A 32 -52.08 28.70 17.69
N HIS A 33 -52.17 29.74 16.86
CA HIS A 33 -52.54 29.63 15.43
C HIS A 33 -51.40 29.82 14.42
N ARG A 34 -50.14 29.82 14.87
CA ARG A 34 -48.96 29.87 13.98
C ARG A 34 -48.37 28.48 13.75
N PRO A 35 -48.74 27.75 12.67
CA PRO A 35 -48.26 26.38 12.43
C PRO A 35 -46.73 26.31 12.30
N LEU A 36 -46.08 27.36 11.77
CA LEU A 36 -44.62 27.44 11.65
C LEU A 36 -43.90 27.47 13.00
N ARG A 37 -44.54 27.91 14.10
CA ARG A 37 -43.91 27.86 15.43
C ARG A 37 -44.00 26.48 16.06
N ARG A 38 -45.05 25.70 15.78
CA ARG A 38 -45.17 24.34 16.33
C ARG A 38 -44.11 23.40 15.77
N SER A 39 -43.87 23.41 14.46
CA SER A 39 -42.83 22.58 13.85
C SER A 39 -41.43 22.94 14.37
N VAL A 40 -41.15 24.24 14.55
CA VAL A 40 -39.89 24.71 15.14
C VAL A 40 -39.78 24.31 16.62
N GLN A 41 -40.86 24.45 17.41
CA GLN A 41 -40.86 24.05 18.82
C GLN A 41 -40.72 22.53 19.00
N GLU A 42 -41.30 21.73 18.11
CA GLU A 42 -41.15 20.26 18.05
C GLU A 42 -39.73 19.83 17.66
N GLU A 43 -39.01 20.63 16.88
CA GLU A 43 -37.58 20.41 16.59
C GLU A 43 -36.68 20.63 17.81
N PHE A 44 -36.95 21.68 18.59
CA PHE A 44 -36.16 21.99 19.78
C PHE A 44 -36.45 21.08 20.98
N ASN A 45 -37.67 20.49 21.05
CA ASN A 45 -38.08 19.60 22.14
C ASN A 45 -37.90 18.10 21.84
N ARG A 46 -36.95 17.73 20.98
CA ARG A 46 -36.70 16.30 20.70
C ARG A 46 -36.01 15.65 21.90
N PRO A 47 -36.53 14.50 22.40
CA PRO A 47 -35.88 13.81 23.50
C PRO A 47 -34.46 13.39 23.08
N PRO A 48 -33.48 13.45 24.00
CA PRO A 48 -32.11 13.07 23.68
C PRO A 48 -32.07 11.65 23.12
N PRO A 49 -31.21 11.36 22.14
CA PRO A 49 -31.13 10.03 21.56
C PRO A 49 -30.79 9.01 22.65
N SER A 50 -31.49 7.87 22.60
CA SER A 50 -31.32 6.78 23.55
C SER A 50 -29.85 6.33 23.61
N TRP A 51 -29.39 5.98 24.82
CA TRP A 51 -28.00 5.61 25.08
C TRP A 51 -27.47 4.50 24.17
N TRP A 52 -28.31 3.52 23.82
CA TRP A 52 -27.95 2.44 22.92
C TRP A 52 -27.68 2.89 21.48
N LYS A 53 -28.39 3.91 20.98
CA LYS A 53 -28.11 4.50 19.65
C LYS A 53 -26.74 5.17 19.64
N ARG A 54 -26.32 5.78 20.75
CA ARG A 54 -24.97 6.36 20.89
C ARG A 54 -23.90 5.26 20.89
N LEU A 55 -24.13 4.15 21.60
CA LEU A 55 -23.24 3.00 21.57
C LEU A 55 -23.12 2.41 20.17
N LEU A 56 -24.24 2.23 19.46
CA LEU A 56 -24.24 1.72 18.08
C LEU A 56 -23.45 2.66 17.15
N LEU A 57 -23.63 3.98 17.29
CA LEU A 57 -22.85 4.97 16.53
C LEU A 57 -21.34 4.81 16.77
N ILE A 58 -20.92 4.67 18.03
CA ILE A 58 -19.51 4.48 18.39
C ILE A 58 -18.95 3.18 17.77
N VAL A 59 -19.71 2.08 17.86
CA VAL A 59 -19.32 0.80 17.26
C VAL A 59 -19.17 0.91 15.75
N VAL A 60 -20.12 1.56 15.07
CA VAL A 60 -20.05 1.79 13.61
C VAL A 60 -18.84 2.64 13.24
N LEU A 61 -18.52 3.66 14.03
CA LEU A 61 -17.40 4.55 13.77
C LEU A 61 -16.05 3.84 13.95
N ILE A 62 -15.93 3.02 15.00
CA ILE A 62 -14.78 2.12 15.21
C ILE A 62 -14.67 1.10 14.07
N PHE A 63 -15.79 0.51 13.65
CA PHE A 63 -15.83 -0.44 12.55
C PHE A 63 -15.38 0.18 11.23
N MET A 64 -15.84 1.40 10.90
CA MET A 64 -15.36 2.12 9.72
C MET A 64 -13.87 2.45 9.79
N ALA A 65 -13.37 2.91 10.95
CA ALA A 65 -11.96 3.19 11.13
C ALA A 65 -11.10 1.92 10.96
N TRP A 66 -11.52 0.82 11.56
CA TRP A 66 -10.88 -0.49 11.39
C TRP A 66 -10.91 -0.95 9.93
N PHE A 67 -12.06 -0.85 9.27
CA PHE A 67 -12.25 -1.27 7.89
C PHE A 67 -11.39 -0.43 6.92
N SER A 68 -11.29 0.88 7.14
CA SER A 68 -10.42 1.78 6.39
C SER A 68 -8.94 1.35 6.48
N VAL A 69 -8.46 1.05 7.70
CA VAL A 69 -7.09 0.56 7.90
C VAL A 69 -6.90 -0.81 7.27
N TRP A 70 -7.87 -1.71 7.37
CA TRP A 70 -7.81 -3.04 6.79
C TRP A 70 -7.70 -3.00 5.25
N LEU A 71 -8.49 -2.15 4.59
CA LEU A 71 -8.39 -1.92 3.14
C LEU A 71 -7.06 -1.26 2.75
N GLY A 72 -6.64 -0.23 3.48
CA GLY A 72 -5.38 0.47 3.24
C GLY A 72 -4.18 -0.46 3.34
N ARG A 73 -4.15 -1.36 4.33
CA ARG A 73 -3.07 -2.33 4.51
C ARG A 73 -3.01 -3.37 3.39
N LYS A 74 -4.14 -3.83 2.87
CA LYS A 74 -4.17 -4.74 1.71
C LYS A 74 -3.70 -4.03 0.44
N GLY A 75 -4.22 -2.84 0.15
CA GLY A 75 -3.85 -2.07 -1.04
C GLY A 75 -2.38 -1.66 -1.08
N MET A 76 -1.76 -1.34 0.07
CA MET A 76 -0.36 -0.92 0.11
C MET A 76 0.65 -2.08 -0.05
N GLN A 77 0.26 -3.33 0.22
CA GLN A 77 1.18 -4.47 0.08
C GLN A 77 1.40 -4.88 -1.37
N GLU A 78 0.38 -4.73 -2.23
CA GLU A 78 0.44 -5.14 -3.64
C GLU A 78 1.10 -4.08 -4.54
N GLN A 79 1.25 -2.86 -4.06
CA GLN A 79 1.72 -1.72 -4.86
C GLN A 79 3.20 -1.38 -4.67
N LYS A 80 3.98 -2.22 -3.97
CA LYS A 80 5.43 -1.99 -3.87
C LYS A 80 6.09 -2.35 -5.21
N PRO A 81 6.64 -1.38 -5.96
CA PRO A 81 7.22 -1.69 -7.26
C PRO A 81 8.46 -2.57 -7.09
N THR A 82 8.53 -3.67 -7.82
CA THR A 82 9.74 -4.49 -7.85
C THR A 82 10.77 -3.78 -8.72
N VAL A 83 11.83 -3.27 -8.10
CA VAL A 83 12.90 -2.56 -8.80
C VAL A 83 13.86 -3.57 -9.42
N ILE A 84 14.01 -3.51 -10.74
CA ILE A 84 14.99 -4.28 -11.50
C ILE A 84 16.15 -3.35 -11.85
N TYR A 85 17.31 -3.64 -11.28
CA TYR A 85 18.54 -2.89 -11.55
C TYR A 85 19.22 -3.44 -12.80
N ALA A 86 19.66 -2.56 -13.70
CA ALA A 86 20.39 -2.92 -14.91
C ALA A 86 21.56 -1.96 -15.17
N SER A 87 22.63 -2.48 -15.77
CA SER A 87 23.75 -1.65 -16.23
C SER A 87 23.31 -0.77 -17.41
N ARG A 88 23.82 0.47 -17.47
CA ARG A 88 23.49 1.43 -18.54
C ARG A 88 24.41 1.32 -19.76
N TYR A 89 25.63 0.86 -19.55
CA TYR A 89 26.68 0.76 -20.56
C TYR A 89 27.20 -0.68 -20.61
N SER A 90 27.66 -1.13 -21.78
CA SER A 90 28.43 -2.38 -21.92
C SER A 90 29.80 -2.21 -21.22
N GLU A 91 30.45 -3.34 -20.90
CA GLU A 91 31.75 -3.35 -20.20
C GLU A 91 32.86 -2.63 -20.99
N GLU A 92 32.63 -2.42 -22.29
CA GLU A 92 33.59 -2.00 -23.30
C GLU A 92 33.72 -0.47 -23.42
N HIS A 93 32.70 0.30 -22.98
CA HIS A 93 32.64 1.75 -23.14
C HIS A 93 32.22 2.46 -21.83
N LYS A 94 33.12 2.45 -20.85
CA LYS A 94 32.89 2.85 -19.45
C LYS A 94 33.48 4.23 -19.08
N TYR A 95 33.32 5.26 -19.92
CA TYR A 95 33.81 6.61 -19.58
C TYR A 95 32.76 7.70 -19.77
N ARG A 96 31.77 7.70 -18.87
CA ARG A 96 31.05 8.92 -18.48
C ARG A 96 30.87 8.88 -16.95
N PRO A 97 31.41 9.86 -16.19
CA PRO A 97 31.25 9.90 -14.74
C PRO A 97 29.76 9.92 -14.39
N ALA A 98 29.43 9.19 -13.34
CA ALA A 98 28.10 8.65 -13.08
C ALA A 98 26.98 9.70 -13.08
N ALA A 99 26.23 9.73 -14.18
CA ALA A 99 24.95 10.42 -14.24
C ALA A 99 23.95 9.72 -13.30
N SER A 100 23.16 10.53 -12.60
CA SER A 100 22.08 10.15 -11.67
C SER A 100 21.27 8.93 -12.12
N PRO A 101 20.74 8.12 -11.18
CA PRO A 101 19.88 6.98 -11.50
C PRO A 101 18.73 7.39 -12.41
N VAL A 102 18.55 6.68 -13.53
CA VAL A 102 17.48 6.97 -14.51
C VAL A 102 16.48 5.83 -14.53
N ILE A 103 15.22 6.15 -14.23
CA ILE A 103 14.11 5.23 -14.44
C ILE A 103 13.89 5.14 -15.95
N THR A 104 14.08 3.94 -16.51
CA THR A 104 14.02 3.76 -17.97
C THR A 104 12.72 3.14 -18.46
N GLU A 105 12.05 2.33 -17.63
CA GLU A 105 10.87 1.61 -18.07
C GLU A 105 9.98 1.20 -16.90
N TYR A 106 8.68 1.37 -17.08
CA TYR A 106 7.65 0.76 -16.24
C TYR A 106 7.19 -0.53 -16.93
N LEU A 107 7.60 -1.67 -16.38
CA LEU A 107 7.23 -2.98 -16.90
C LEU A 107 5.84 -3.39 -16.38
N PRO A 108 5.09 -4.20 -17.15
CA PRO A 108 3.83 -4.77 -16.68
C PRO A 108 4.05 -5.60 -15.40
N GLY A 109 3.15 -5.41 -14.43
CA GLY A 109 3.20 -6.06 -13.11
C GLY A 109 3.90 -5.27 -12.01
N ASN A 110 3.80 -3.93 -12.01
CA ASN A 110 4.43 -3.04 -11.01
C ASN A 110 5.94 -3.25 -10.89
N ARG A 111 6.65 -3.37 -12.02
CA ARG A 111 8.11 -3.52 -12.02
C ARG A 111 8.73 -2.28 -12.62
N ILE A 112 9.78 -1.76 -12.00
CA ILE A 112 10.47 -0.54 -12.46
C ILE A 112 11.89 -0.92 -12.82
N ARG A 113 12.30 -0.68 -14.07
CA ARG A 113 13.68 -0.91 -14.50
C ARG A 113 14.49 0.37 -14.34
N ILE A 114 15.39 0.36 -13.36
CA ILE A 114 16.31 1.47 -13.08
C ILE A 114 17.66 1.15 -13.69
N ARG A 115 18.19 2.07 -14.50
CA ARG A 115 19.54 1.98 -15.06
C ARG A 115 20.49 2.92 -14.34
N GLY A 116 21.72 2.47 -14.12
CA GLY A 116 22.76 3.27 -13.45
C GLY A 116 22.65 3.28 -11.92
N ALA A 117 21.82 2.41 -11.34
CA ALA A 117 21.82 2.12 -9.91
C ALA A 117 22.14 0.63 -9.72
N SER A 118 22.94 0.32 -8.71
CA SER A 118 23.12 -1.04 -8.19
C SER A 118 22.53 -1.08 -6.77
N ILE A 119 22.25 -2.28 -6.27
CA ILE A 119 21.75 -2.49 -4.90
C ILE A 119 22.75 -1.98 -3.84
N GLY A 120 24.04 -2.02 -4.13
CA GLY A 120 25.09 -1.51 -3.23
C GLY A 120 25.26 0.01 -3.29
N GLY A 121 24.86 0.66 -4.38
CA GLY A 121 25.18 2.06 -4.67
C GLY A 121 26.03 2.20 -5.93
N VAL A 122 26.28 3.43 -6.37
CA VAL A 122 27.04 3.68 -7.60
C VAL A 122 28.53 3.48 -7.35
N GLY A 123 29.17 2.58 -8.11
CA GLY A 123 30.63 2.36 -8.07
C GLY A 123 31.13 1.26 -7.15
N ILE A 124 30.23 0.48 -6.52
CA ILE A 124 30.58 -0.65 -5.65
C ILE A 124 30.70 -1.92 -6.50
N ALA A 125 31.73 -2.73 -6.23
CA ALA A 125 31.94 -4.01 -6.90
C ALA A 125 30.85 -5.01 -6.52
N ASP A 126 30.54 -5.97 -7.40
CA ASP A 126 29.46 -6.95 -7.17
C ASP A 126 29.71 -7.82 -5.92
N GLU A 127 30.98 -7.94 -5.51
CA GLU A 127 31.42 -8.69 -4.33
C GLU A 127 31.08 -8.00 -2.99
N ASP A 128 30.96 -6.67 -3.01
CA ASP A 128 30.72 -5.82 -1.84
C ASP A 128 29.22 -5.52 -1.61
N ILE A 129 28.33 -6.07 -2.45
CA ILE A 129 26.89 -5.92 -2.30
C ILE A 129 26.45 -6.69 -1.04
N PRO A 130 25.70 -6.07 -0.11
CA PRO A 130 25.20 -6.78 1.06
C PRO A 130 24.32 -7.96 0.63
N LEU A 131 24.62 -9.16 1.15
CA LEU A 131 23.86 -10.36 0.82
C LEU A 131 22.40 -10.18 1.25
N THR A 132 21.49 -10.62 0.38
CA THR A 132 20.07 -10.68 0.74
C THR A 132 19.86 -11.65 1.92
N PRO A 133 18.85 -11.44 2.79
CA PRO A 133 18.59 -12.32 3.93
C PRO A 133 18.51 -13.82 3.56
N LYS A 134 17.89 -14.12 2.42
CA LYS A 134 17.81 -15.49 1.89
C LYS A 134 19.18 -16.09 1.53
N GLN A 135 20.09 -15.28 0.99
CA GLN A 135 21.44 -15.73 0.68
C GLN A 135 22.28 -15.93 1.95
N ILE A 136 22.09 -15.09 2.97
CA ILE A 136 22.70 -15.24 4.29
C ILE A 136 22.28 -16.59 4.91
N GLU A 137 20.98 -16.86 4.96
CA GLU A 137 20.44 -18.13 5.48
C GLU A 137 20.98 -19.35 4.72
N ALA A 138 21.06 -19.28 3.40
CA ALA A 138 21.61 -20.36 2.58
C ALA A 138 23.10 -20.61 2.87
N ARG A 139 23.88 -19.53 3.04
CA ARG A 139 25.30 -19.59 3.40
C ARG A 139 25.50 -20.20 4.78
N ASP A 140 24.69 -19.81 5.75
CA ASP A 140 24.75 -20.34 7.11
C ASP A 140 24.35 -21.81 7.18
N LYS A 141 23.31 -22.20 6.42
CA LYS A 141 22.92 -23.61 6.29
C LYS A 141 24.06 -24.44 5.69
N LYS A 142 24.70 -23.94 4.64
CA LYS A 142 25.85 -24.61 4.00
C LYS A 142 27.03 -24.77 4.98
N ARG A 143 27.38 -23.72 5.72
CA ARG A 143 28.42 -23.77 6.78
C ARG A 143 28.09 -24.81 7.85
N ARG A 144 26.84 -24.88 8.32
CA ARG A 144 26.40 -25.87 9.31
C ARG A 144 26.49 -27.30 8.77
N GLU A 145 26.08 -27.53 7.52
CA GLU A 145 26.17 -28.85 6.88
C GLU A 145 27.62 -29.29 6.67
N GLU A 146 28.50 -28.38 6.24
CA GLU A 146 29.94 -28.64 6.09
C GLU A 146 30.59 -28.99 7.43
N ALA A 147 30.29 -28.25 8.50
CA ALA A 147 30.78 -28.55 9.84
C ALA A 147 30.30 -29.92 10.34
N LYS A 148 29.02 -30.25 10.11
CA LYS A 148 28.45 -31.55 10.45
C LYS A 148 29.09 -32.69 9.68
N ASN A 149 29.38 -32.50 8.40
CA ASN A 149 30.05 -33.49 7.56
C ASN A 149 31.50 -33.69 8.01
N LYS A 150 32.24 -32.61 8.30
CA LYS A 150 33.61 -32.68 8.82
C LYS A 150 33.67 -33.39 10.17
N ALA A 151 32.70 -33.18 11.05
CA ALA A 151 32.60 -33.90 12.32
C ALA A 151 32.33 -35.39 12.12
N ARG A 152 31.44 -35.75 11.19
CA ARG A 152 31.15 -37.16 10.84
C ARG A 152 32.35 -37.89 10.25
N GLU A 153 33.10 -37.23 9.37
CA GLU A 153 34.34 -37.77 8.81
C GLU A 153 35.37 -38.04 9.90
N LYS A 154 35.54 -37.11 10.85
CA LYS A 154 36.42 -37.31 12.02
C LYS A 154 35.98 -38.47 12.92
N MET A 155 34.68 -38.75 12.99
CA MET A 155 34.11 -39.88 13.74
C MET A 155 34.10 -41.19 12.95
N GLY A 156 34.67 -41.23 11.74
CA GLY A 156 34.73 -42.43 10.89
C GLY A 156 33.39 -42.81 10.22
N LEU A 157 32.37 -41.94 10.27
CA LEU A 157 31.10 -42.20 9.60
C LEU A 157 31.21 -41.84 8.11
N ARG A 158 30.93 -42.81 7.22
CA ARG A 158 30.86 -42.60 5.76
C ARG A 158 29.84 -41.50 5.41
N VAL A 159 30.32 -40.37 4.89
CA VAL A 159 29.46 -39.32 4.33
C VAL A 159 29.14 -39.67 2.88
N LYS A 160 27.88 -39.94 2.58
CA LYS A 160 27.41 -40.03 1.18
C LYS A 160 27.41 -38.61 0.59
N LYS A 161 28.41 -38.27 -0.23
CA LYS A 161 28.39 -37.02 -1.00
C LYS A 161 27.14 -36.99 -1.87
N ARG A 162 26.33 -35.95 -1.72
CA ARG A 162 25.24 -35.67 -2.66
C ARG A 162 25.87 -35.17 -3.95
N LYS A 163 25.62 -35.89 -5.06
CA LYS A 163 26.11 -35.53 -6.39
C LYS A 163 25.57 -34.17 -6.82
N SER A 164 26.40 -33.38 -7.48
CA SER A 164 26.01 -32.08 -8.03
C SER A 164 25.01 -32.25 -9.19
N LEU A 165 24.28 -31.18 -9.52
CA LEU A 165 23.36 -31.18 -10.66
C LEU A 165 24.08 -31.42 -12.00
N LYS A 166 25.34 -30.98 -12.13
CA LYS A 166 26.18 -31.24 -13.31
C LYS A 166 26.51 -32.72 -13.42
N GLU A 167 26.97 -33.33 -12.32
CA GLU A 167 27.27 -34.77 -12.27
C GLU A 167 26.05 -35.63 -12.60
N LYS A 168 24.86 -35.25 -12.10
CA LYS A 168 23.61 -35.94 -12.45
C LYS A 168 23.27 -35.83 -13.93
N LYS A 169 23.41 -34.63 -14.52
CA LYS A 169 23.18 -34.42 -15.96
C LYS A 169 24.17 -35.18 -16.82
N GLU A 170 25.44 -35.22 -16.44
CA GLU A 170 26.46 -36.02 -17.12
C GLU A 170 26.14 -37.52 -17.05
N GLU A 171 25.72 -38.02 -15.88
CA GLU A 171 25.26 -39.41 -15.73
C GLU A 171 24.03 -39.71 -16.59
N GLU A 172 23.07 -38.79 -16.67
CA GLU A 172 21.91 -38.93 -17.55
C GLU A 172 22.31 -38.94 -19.02
N MET A 173 23.19 -38.04 -19.45
CA MET A 173 23.69 -38.02 -20.84
C MET A 173 24.46 -39.30 -21.19
N VAL A 174 25.27 -39.82 -20.26
CA VAL A 174 25.98 -41.09 -20.45
C VAL A 174 24.99 -42.25 -20.60
N LYS A 175 23.95 -42.30 -19.76
CA LYS A 175 22.88 -43.32 -19.86
C LYS A 175 22.09 -43.22 -21.16
N VAL A 176 21.76 -42.00 -21.60
CA VAL A 176 21.08 -41.77 -22.88
C VAL A 176 21.96 -42.26 -24.03
N ARG A 177 23.25 -41.93 -24.02
CA ARG A 177 24.22 -42.38 -25.02
C ARG A 177 24.38 -43.91 -25.02
N GLU A 178 24.35 -44.55 -23.84
CA GLU A 178 24.42 -46.00 -23.71
C GLU A 178 23.15 -46.69 -24.25
N LEU A 179 21.97 -46.11 -24.00
CA LEU A 179 20.70 -46.57 -24.55
C LEU A 179 20.67 -46.43 -26.09
N GLU A 180 21.15 -45.32 -26.63
CA GLU A 180 21.25 -45.11 -28.08
C GLU A 180 22.14 -46.16 -28.76
N ARG A 181 23.28 -46.52 -28.14
CA ARG A 181 24.15 -47.61 -28.66
C ARG A 181 23.46 -48.97 -28.64
N ARG A 182 22.70 -49.28 -27.58
CA ARG A 182 21.91 -50.51 -27.51
C ARG A 182 20.82 -50.57 -28.58
N ILE A 183 20.15 -49.45 -28.87
CA ILE A 183 19.10 -49.38 -29.90
C ILE A 183 19.69 -49.54 -31.31
N LYS A 184 20.90 -49.01 -31.56
CA LYS A 184 21.60 -49.16 -32.84
C LYS A 184 22.26 -50.52 -33.06
N GLY A 185 22.23 -51.43 -32.09
CA GLY A 185 22.80 -52.77 -32.21
C GLY A 185 24.33 -52.81 -32.22
N GLU A 186 25.00 -51.79 -31.66
CA GLU A 186 26.47 -51.69 -31.60
C GLU A 186 27.10 -52.38 -30.36
N VAL A 187 26.48 -53.44 -29.82
CA VAL A 187 26.99 -54.18 -28.65
C VAL A 187 27.44 -55.58 -29.05
#